data_AF-A0AAD0TRC5-F1
#
_entry.id   AF-A0AAD0TRC5-F1
#
_cell.length_a   1.000
_cell.length_b   1.000
_cell.length_c   1.000
_cell.angle_alpha   90.00
_cell.angle_beta   90.00
_cell.angle_gamma   90.00
#
_symmetry.space_group_name_H-M   'P 1'
#
loop_
_entity.id
_entity.type
_entity.pdbx_description
1 polymer ?
#
loop_
_entity_poly.entity_id
_entity_poly.type
_entity_poly.pdbx_seq_one_letter_code
_entity_poly.pdbx_strand_id
1 'polypeptide(L)'
;MGAVALPSAPAMAEQATDIPAMYGNQFNGMDYTSRTISIPITIIARGSQDKYNQIMHNLSGLLLSDDPSDNGKEYPLVFGFEPKVTYWGHINAISDPQFINQGAWDATLTITFVQSDPRANLPQVEKPLNNGLNTITVDGTARTAPVIQVVPKRPLKYIGFNLNGGQFGLGPETPNDQANAVQPDVHVIDDPIASMAMWTNDANAISGIKTDGKYNYQGSAEINADTTVMRVAYVNGGKDFGKMPTNQLDGTWLGPTYRYTGMTNALTNYRVRAGLHHMKYWGTHNFRAMGKAQFSLLDASGNTIGRFVIGDHMQGGQTYVALQLCKPGSTFDDDDHQTLYWGYGPSGAFRKYHTHYSDLVNKSSLVNSKYVTVVNREEVDCLTSSWVFMDLTKAGNVYTWELHQYSLYDGQPYRNANRYLIASGRWVDTNNEYESALGGFGQTFLKQPITEDIDNVQYMAPYMTLTDLQVWQHNQPQPNEPTYIANAGEEIVMDCETDTVTVNGRLVSPVWSTDYPQLKPGVNGVTMVGDLADAKMTLKYLPKLL
;
A
#
# COMPACT_ATOMS: atom_id res chain seq x y z
N MET A 1 29.53 32.98 14.51
CA MET A 1 28.99 31.60 14.48
C MET A 1 29.96 30.73 15.26
N GLY A 2 29.49 30.00 16.27
CA GLY A 2 30.33 29.00 16.94
C GLY A 2 30.69 27.89 15.95
N ALA A 3 31.96 27.52 15.87
CA ALA A 3 32.37 26.38 15.07
C ALA A 3 31.92 25.09 15.80
N VAL A 4 31.06 24.30 15.17
CA VAL A 4 30.73 22.96 15.66
C VAL A 4 31.85 22.04 15.19
N ALA A 5 32.64 21.52 16.12
CA ALA A 5 33.61 20.48 15.82
C ALA A 5 32.90 19.13 15.84
N LEU A 6 32.80 18.48 14.68
CA LEU A 6 32.24 17.14 14.59
C LEU A 6 33.26 16.13 15.14
N PRO A 7 32.86 15.21 16.05
CA PRO A 7 33.74 14.15 16.50
C PRO A 7 34.13 13.26 15.34
N SER A 8 35.43 12.99 15.18
CA SER A 8 35.95 12.16 14.09
C SER A 8 35.66 10.67 14.25
N ALA A 9 35.30 10.21 15.46
CA ALA A 9 35.07 8.80 15.76
C ALA A 9 33.86 8.62 16.70
N PRO A 10 33.11 7.52 16.57
CA PRO A 10 32.13 7.12 17.59
C PRO A 10 32.81 6.61 18.86
N ALA A 11 32.01 6.36 19.89
CA ALA A 11 32.49 5.61 21.05
C ALA A 11 32.88 4.18 20.64
N MET A 12 33.98 3.71 21.20
CA MET A 12 34.67 2.47 20.85
C MET A 12 34.92 1.64 22.11
N ALA A 13 34.50 0.38 22.12
CA ALA A 13 34.76 -0.56 23.21
C ALA A 13 35.56 -1.76 22.69
N GLU A 14 36.71 -2.03 23.31
CA GLU A 14 37.57 -3.15 22.95
C GLU A 14 37.02 -4.46 23.54
N GLN A 15 36.94 -5.49 22.71
CA GLN A 15 36.67 -6.86 23.12
C GLN A 15 38.01 -7.60 23.22
N ALA A 16 38.50 -7.82 24.43
CA ALA A 16 39.74 -8.54 24.68
C ALA A 16 39.59 -9.59 25.78
N THR A 17 40.36 -10.67 25.69
CA THR A 17 40.41 -11.73 26.71
C THR A 17 41.82 -11.86 27.26
N ASP A 18 41.95 -11.79 28.58
CA ASP A 18 43.24 -12.02 29.25
C ASP A 18 43.58 -13.52 29.22
N ILE A 19 44.79 -13.84 28.78
CA ILE A 19 45.30 -15.22 28.80
C ILE A 19 46.18 -15.38 30.05
N PRO A 20 45.79 -16.20 31.04
CA PRO A 20 46.56 -16.36 32.27
C PRO A 20 48.02 -16.77 32.02
N ALA A 21 48.94 -16.13 32.73
CA ALA A 21 50.39 -16.37 32.69
C ALA A 21 51.10 -16.07 31.35
N MET A 22 50.46 -15.37 30.41
CA MET A 22 51.10 -14.81 29.21
C MET A 22 51.19 -13.27 29.31
N TYR A 23 52.19 -12.68 28.66
CA TYR A 23 52.25 -11.23 28.48
C TYR A 23 51.27 -10.80 27.38
N GLY A 24 50.31 -9.94 27.71
CA GLY A 24 49.31 -9.38 26.79
C GLY A 24 47.94 -10.06 26.86
N ASN A 25 46.98 -9.49 26.13
CA ASN A 25 45.62 -10.00 25.96
C ASN A 25 45.38 -10.43 24.51
N GLN A 26 44.36 -11.27 24.29
CA GLN A 26 43.89 -11.62 22.96
C GLN A 26 42.84 -10.59 22.51
N PHE A 27 43.14 -9.85 21.45
CA PHE A 27 42.20 -8.93 20.81
C PHE A 27 41.17 -9.71 19.98
N ASN A 28 39.90 -9.58 20.35
CA ASN A 28 38.77 -10.26 19.70
C ASN A 28 37.92 -9.32 18.82
N GLY A 29 38.08 -8.01 18.95
CA GLY A 29 37.38 -7.03 18.12
C GLY A 29 37.16 -5.67 18.79
N MET A 30 36.45 -4.80 18.08
CA MET A 30 36.02 -3.48 18.56
C MET A 30 34.52 -3.30 18.30
N ASP A 31 33.77 -2.90 19.32
CA ASP A 31 32.39 -2.46 19.17
C ASP A 31 32.37 -0.95 18.92
N TYR A 32 31.75 -0.55 17.82
CA TYR A 32 31.47 0.84 17.50
C TYR A 32 30.04 1.15 17.90
N THR A 33 29.86 2.00 18.90
CA THR A 33 28.55 2.33 19.46
C THR A 33 28.06 3.68 18.92
N SER A 34 27.33 4.45 19.73
CA SER A 34 26.80 5.75 19.34
C SER A 34 27.88 6.82 19.15
N ARG A 35 27.52 7.85 18.38
CA ARG A 35 28.31 9.08 18.21
C ARG A 35 27.58 10.25 18.86
N THR A 36 28.30 11.03 19.66
CA THR A 36 27.75 12.21 20.33
C THR A 36 28.29 13.49 19.69
N ILE A 37 27.40 14.31 19.13
CA ILE A 37 27.72 15.62 18.56
C ILE A 37 27.33 16.71 19.57
N SER A 38 28.31 17.48 20.02
CA SER A 38 28.13 18.62 20.91
C SER A 38 28.00 19.91 20.11
N ILE A 39 26.82 20.53 20.13
CA ILE A 39 26.50 21.74 19.39
C ILE A 39 26.47 22.92 20.38
N PRO A 40 27.57 23.70 20.50
CA PRO A 40 27.57 24.90 21.32
C PRO A 40 26.72 25.98 20.65
N ILE A 41 25.78 26.56 21.40
CA ILE A 41 24.96 27.68 20.96
C ILE A 41 25.12 28.87 21.91
N THR A 42 24.87 30.06 21.37
CA THR A 42 24.87 31.31 22.14
C THR A 42 23.50 31.96 22.02
N ILE A 43 22.88 32.21 23.16
CA ILE A 43 21.61 32.92 23.28
C ILE A 43 21.91 34.39 23.49
N ILE A 44 21.36 35.24 22.62
CA ILE A 44 21.54 36.69 22.66
C ILE A 44 20.21 37.33 23.07
N ALA A 45 20.09 37.62 24.36
CA ALA A 45 18.92 38.26 24.96
C ALA A 45 19.06 39.79 25.08
N ARG A 46 20.25 40.35 24.80
CA ARG A 46 20.55 41.80 24.80
C ARG A 46 20.10 42.50 26.09
N GLY A 47 20.34 41.86 27.24
CA GLY A 47 20.03 42.42 28.55
C GLY A 47 18.56 42.34 28.99
N SER A 48 17.68 41.66 28.25
CA SER A 48 16.28 41.43 28.66
C SER A 48 16.09 40.02 29.21
N GLN A 49 15.66 39.92 30.47
CA GLN A 49 15.29 38.65 31.10
C GLN A 49 14.11 37.98 30.40
N ASP A 50 13.06 38.74 30.07
CA ASP A 50 11.86 38.21 29.42
C ASP A 50 12.20 37.59 28.06
N LYS A 51 13.08 38.26 27.31
CA LYS A 51 13.55 37.74 26.02
C LYS A 51 14.37 36.47 26.18
N TYR A 52 15.23 36.39 27.19
CA TYR A 52 15.96 35.17 27.51
C TYR A 52 15.01 34.01 27.82
N ASN A 53 14.05 34.23 28.72
CA ASN A 53 13.06 33.21 29.08
C ASN A 53 12.24 32.76 27.88
N GLN A 54 11.79 33.69 27.02
CA GLN A 54 11.05 33.36 25.82
C GLN A 54 11.85 32.50 24.84
N ILE A 55 13.14 32.82 24.62
CA ILE A 55 14.02 32.02 23.76
C ILE A 55 14.20 30.62 24.35
N MET A 56 14.42 30.50 25.67
CA MET A 56 14.58 29.21 26.33
C MET A 56 13.32 28.35 26.24
N HIS A 57 12.12 28.91 26.48
CA HIS A 57 10.86 28.17 26.35
C HIS A 57 10.62 27.70 24.92
N ASN A 58 10.90 28.56 23.92
CA ASN A 58 10.75 28.19 22.51
C ASN A 58 11.77 27.11 22.11
N LEU A 59 13.00 27.18 22.61
CA LEU A 59 14.02 26.18 22.34
C LEU A 59 13.62 24.82 22.92
N SER A 60 13.15 24.78 24.17
CA SER A 60 12.66 23.56 24.79
C SER A 60 11.46 22.99 24.03
N GLY A 61 10.48 23.81 23.64
CA GLY A 61 9.31 23.34 22.89
C GLY A 61 9.61 22.90 21.44
N LEU A 62 10.75 23.31 20.87
CA LEU A 62 11.18 22.87 19.53
C LEU A 62 11.98 21.57 19.58
N LEU A 63 12.81 21.41 20.62
CA LEU A 63 13.79 20.34 20.71
C LEU A 63 13.33 19.14 21.56
N LEU A 64 12.35 19.36 22.44
CA LEU A 64 11.77 18.34 23.30
C LEU A 64 10.32 18.12 22.87
N SER A 65 9.95 16.86 22.68
CA SER A 65 8.56 16.45 22.44
C SER A 65 8.00 15.85 23.73
N ASP A 66 6.78 16.25 24.10
CA ASP A 66 6.00 15.63 25.18
C ASP A 66 5.03 14.57 24.65
N ASP A 67 5.03 14.30 23.35
CA ASP A 67 4.21 13.28 22.70
C ASP A 67 4.83 11.88 22.92
N PRO A 68 4.13 10.95 23.59
CA PRO A 68 4.64 9.59 23.81
C PRO A 68 4.97 8.83 22.51
N SER A 69 4.39 9.23 21.38
CA SER A 69 4.65 8.63 20.06
C SER A 69 6.00 9.03 19.45
N ASP A 70 6.72 9.98 20.04
CA ASP A 70 8.04 10.44 19.60
C ASP A 70 9.21 9.79 20.37
N ASN A 71 8.95 9.07 21.46
CA ASN A 71 9.97 8.52 22.37
C ASN A 71 10.93 7.47 21.75
N GLY A 72 10.73 7.07 20.50
CA GLY A 72 11.60 6.14 19.77
C GLY A 72 12.06 6.64 18.41
N LYS A 73 11.87 7.92 18.09
CA LYS A 73 12.21 8.46 16.77
C LYS A 73 13.57 9.15 16.77
N GLU A 74 14.29 8.97 15.66
CA GLU A 74 15.46 9.76 15.33
C GLU A 74 15.10 10.83 14.30
N TYR A 75 15.75 11.99 14.41
CA TYR A 75 15.54 13.17 13.59
C TYR A 75 16.77 13.47 12.73
N PRO A 76 16.57 14.00 11.51
CA PRO A 76 17.67 14.39 10.65
C PRO A 76 18.29 15.71 11.11
N LEU A 77 19.61 15.72 11.28
CA LEU A 77 20.42 16.90 11.51
C LEU A 77 21.30 17.17 10.27
N VAL A 78 21.21 18.38 9.73
CA VAL A 78 22.02 18.83 8.58
C VAL A 78 22.72 20.12 8.96
N PHE A 79 24.03 20.17 8.78
CA PHE A 79 24.81 21.38 9.03
C PHE A 79 24.88 22.25 7.78
N GLY A 80 24.74 23.56 7.94
CA GLY A 80 24.81 24.50 6.81
C GLY A 80 26.16 24.50 6.06
N PHE A 81 27.25 24.13 6.73
CA PHE A 81 28.57 23.98 6.09
C PHE A 81 28.76 22.65 5.36
N GLU A 82 27.89 21.66 5.62
CA GLU A 82 27.89 20.34 4.98
C GLU A 82 26.46 19.94 4.56
N PRO A 83 25.85 20.69 3.61
CA PRO A 83 24.41 20.58 3.34
C PRO A 83 23.97 19.27 2.67
N LYS A 84 24.93 18.43 2.26
CA LYS A 84 24.68 17.14 1.61
C LYS A 84 24.73 15.96 2.58
N VAL A 85 25.11 16.19 3.84
CA VAL A 85 25.28 15.12 4.82
C VAL A 85 24.19 15.22 5.87
N THR A 86 23.52 14.09 6.11
CA THR A 86 22.45 13.96 7.10
C THR A 86 22.89 13.04 8.22
N TYR A 87 22.83 13.55 9.44
CA TYR A 87 23.11 12.83 10.68
C TYR A 87 21.77 12.45 11.32
N TRP A 88 21.52 11.15 11.52
CA TRP A 88 20.30 10.67 12.17
C TRP A 88 20.58 10.39 13.63
N GLY A 89 19.73 10.92 14.51
CA GLY A 89 19.91 10.79 15.95
C GLY A 89 18.83 11.51 16.75
N HIS A 90 19.05 11.67 18.05
CA HIS A 90 18.11 12.31 18.95
C HIS A 90 18.85 13.24 19.91
N ILE A 91 18.12 14.16 20.54
CA ILE A 91 18.69 15.05 21.55
C ILE A 91 18.74 14.30 22.87
N ASN A 92 19.94 14.11 23.40
CA ASN A 92 20.17 13.40 24.65
C ASN A 92 20.20 14.36 25.86
N ALA A 93 20.77 15.56 25.68
CA ALA A 93 20.87 16.55 26.75
C ALA A 93 21.00 17.97 26.22
N ILE A 94 20.54 18.93 27.02
CA ILE A 94 20.80 20.35 26.86
C ILE A 94 21.49 20.80 28.15
N SER A 95 22.70 21.35 28.07
CA SER A 95 23.44 21.74 29.28
C SER A 95 22.82 22.95 29.98
N ASP A 96 23.07 23.09 31.28
CA ASP A 96 22.67 24.28 32.03
C ASP A 96 23.28 25.56 31.41
N PRO A 97 22.47 26.62 31.17
CA PRO A 97 22.95 27.86 30.58
C PRO A 97 23.99 28.56 31.45
N GLN A 98 25.10 28.99 30.84
CA GLN A 98 26.15 29.77 31.48
C GLN A 98 26.11 31.21 30.99
N PHE A 99 25.82 32.17 31.87
CA PHE A 99 25.76 33.59 31.50
C PHE A 99 27.15 34.14 31.16
N ILE A 100 27.25 34.89 30.05
CA ILE A 100 28.54 35.35 29.51
C ILE A 100 29.17 36.44 30.39
N ASN A 101 28.35 37.30 31.01
CA ASN A 101 28.81 38.37 31.90
C ASN A 101 27.88 38.46 33.11
N GLN A 102 28.44 38.91 34.24
CA GLN A 102 27.67 39.19 35.44
C GLN A 102 26.65 40.31 35.16
N GLY A 103 25.35 40.03 35.36
CA GLY A 103 24.25 40.96 35.08
C GLY A 103 23.79 41.01 33.61
N ALA A 104 24.38 40.20 32.73
CA ALA A 104 23.89 40.02 31.36
C ALA A 104 23.00 38.78 31.25
N TRP A 105 22.01 38.84 30.37
CA TRP A 105 21.10 37.73 30.05
C TRP A 105 21.52 36.94 28.80
N ASP A 106 22.69 37.24 28.25
CA ASP A 106 23.28 36.46 27.18
C ASP A 106 23.96 35.23 27.79
N ALA A 107 23.68 34.04 27.25
CA ALA A 107 24.14 32.77 27.81
C ALA A 107 24.68 31.83 26.72
N THR A 108 25.59 30.94 27.11
CA THR A 108 26.04 29.82 26.29
C THR A 108 25.50 28.52 26.86
N LEU A 109 25.15 27.60 25.97
CA LEU A 109 24.77 26.23 26.34
C LEU A 109 25.17 25.28 25.22
N THR A 110 25.18 23.98 25.51
CA THR A 110 25.52 22.93 24.55
C THR A 110 24.32 22.00 24.39
N ILE A 111 23.90 21.80 23.14
CA ILE A 111 22.95 20.74 22.78
C ILE A 111 23.77 19.49 22.46
N THR A 112 23.42 18.39 23.11
CA THR A 112 24.06 17.08 22.92
C THR A 112 23.14 16.21 22.06
N PHE A 113 23.57 15.95 20.83
CA PHE A 113 22.87 15.11 19.87
C PHE A 113 23.56 13.74 19.79
N VAL A 114 22.83 12.66 19.94
CA VAL A 114 23.36 11.29 19.93
C VAL A 114 22.81 10.54 18.73
N GLN A 115 23.70 9.99 17.92
CA GLN A 115 23.37 9.13 16.79
C GLN A 115 23.45 7.67 17.21
N SER A 116 22.38 6.90 16.99
CA SER A 116 22.42 5.45 17.25
C SER A 116 23.23 4.71 16.20
N ASP A 117 23.04 5.01 14.90
CA ASP A 117 24.01 4.64 13.85
C ASP A 117 25.03 5.79 13.75
N PRO A 118 26.31 5.57 14.11
CA PRO A 118 27.31 6.63 14.10
C PRO A 118 27.64 7.16 12.70
N ARG A 119 27.17 6.48 11.64
CA ARG A 119 27.41 6.84 10.24
C ARG A 119 26.44 7.93 9.78
N ALA A 120 26.94 8.87 8.98
CA ALA A 120 26.11 9.89 8.33
C ALA A 120 25.77 9.49 6.90
N ASN A 121 24.64 9.95 6.38
CA ASN A 121 24.16 9.59 5.05
C ASN A 121 24.40 10.72 4.05
N LEU A 122 24.91 10.37 2.87
CA LEU A 122 24.90 11.19 1.66
C LEU A 122 23.56 11.02 0.91
N PRO A 123 23.26 11.85 -0.10
CA PRO A 123 22.03 11.70 -0.87
C PRO A 123 21.94 10.31 -1.51
N GLN A 124 20.72 9.75 -1.53
CA GLN A 124 20.46 8.45 -2.14
C GLN A 124 20.88 8.44 -3.61
N VAL A 125 21.54 7.37 -4.02
CA VAL A 125 21.92 7.12 -5.41
C VAL A 125 21.00 6.07 -6.00
N GLU A 126 20.51 6.32 -7.21
CA GLU A 126 19.74 5.38 -8.01
C GLU A 126 20.45 5.18 -9.36
N LYS A 127 20.70 3.93 -9.74
CA LYS A 127 21.38 3.59 -11.00
C LYS A 127 20.70 2.40 -11.69
N PRO A 128 20.53 2.43 -13.02
CA PRO A 128 20.11 1.25 -13.76
C PRO A 128 21.21 0.18 -13.71
N LEU A 129 20.81 -1.09 -13.67
CA LEU A 129 21.70 -2.23 -13.80
C LEU A 129 21.47 -2.94 -15.14
N ASN A 130 22.52 -3.58 -15.64
CA ASN A 130 22.48 -4.47 -16.79
C ASN A 130 22.57 -5.93 -16.33
N ASN A 131 22.23 -6.86 -17.23
CA ASN A 131 22.50 -8.27 -16.98
C ASN A 131 24.02 -8.53 -16.97
N GLY A 132 24.49 -9.43 -16.10
CA GLY A 132 25.91 -9.69 -15.90
C GLY A 132 26.61 -8.62 -15.05
N LEU A 133 27.87 -8.31 -15.37
CA LEU A 133 28.74 -7.45 -14.56
C LEU A 133 28.39 -5.97 -14.69
N ASN A 134 28.23 -5.30 -13.55
CA ASN A 134 28.05 -3.86 -13.40
C ASN A 134 29.14 -3.30 -12.50
N THR A 135 29.71 -2.16 -12.89
CA THR A 135 30.72 -1.45 -12.10
C THR A 135 30.05 -0.28 -11.37
N ILE A 136 30.02 -0.33 -10.04
CA ILE A 136 29.38 0.67 -9.19
C ILE A 136 30.45 1.39 -8.36
N THR A 137 30.63 2.68 -8.62
CA THR A 137 31.44 3.56 -7.76
C THR A 137 30.56 4.15 -6.67
N VAL A 138 30.95 3.90 -5.41
CA VAL A 138 30.23 4.32 -4.21
C VAL A 138 31.04 5.40 -3.50
N ASP A 139 30.43 6.57 -3.34
CA ASP A 139 30.99 7.68 -2.57
C ASP A 139 30.89 7.41 -1.06
N GLY A 140 31.63 8.19 -0.27
CA GLY A 140 31.66 8.05 1.19
C GLY A 140 32.82 7.19 1.68
N THR A 141 32.76 6.81 2.96
CA THR A 141 33.85 6.16 3.68
C THR A 141 33.42 4.92 4.46
N ALA A 142 32.12 4.64 4.53
CA ALA A 142 31.56 3.45 5.17
C ALA A 142 30.87 2.51 4.18
N ARG A 143 30.67 1.25 4.58
CA ARG A 143 29.86 0.29 3.82
C ARG A 143 28.39 0.69 3.84
N THR A 144 27.67 0.34 2.78
CA THR A 144 26.24 0.61 2.65
C THR A 144 25.48 -0.58 2.06
N ALA A 145 24.23 -0.72 2.46
CA ALA A 145 23.33 -1.77 1.99
C ALA A 145 22.69 -1.37 0.64
N PRO A 146 22.79 -2.21 -0.40
CA PRO A 146 22.06 -2.00 -1.63
C PRO A 146 20.61 -2.52 -1.54
N VAL A 147 19.72 -1.84 -2.25
CA VAL A 147 18.38 -2.32 -2.57
C VAL A 147 18.30 -2.49 -4.09
N ILE A 148 18.11 -3.73 -4.54
CA ILE A 148 18.01 -4.04 -5.98
C ILE A 148 16.56 -4.35 -6.31
N GLN A 149 15.99 -3.57 -7.23
CA GLN A 149 14.64 -3.75 -7.75
C GLN A 149 14.70 -4.29 -9.17
N VAL A 150 13.91 -5.31 -9.45
CA VAL A 150 13.87 -5.98 -10.75
C VAL A 150 12.43 -6.19 -11.18
N VAL A 151 12.09 -5.73 -12.38
CA VAL A 151 10.81 -5.99 -13.04
C VAL A 151 11.09 -6.81 -14.30
N PRO A 152 10.87 -8.14 -14.26
CA PRO A 152 11.12 -9.01 -15.40
C PRO A 152 10.03 -8.83 -16.46
N LYS A 153 10.38 -8.96 -17.75
CA LYS A 153 9.41 -8.90 -18.85
C LYS A 153 8.82 -10.26 -19.23
N ARG A 154 9.31 -11.32 -18.60
CA ARG A 154 8.88 -12.71 -18.77
C ARG A 154 8.95 -13.44 -17.43
N PRO A 155 8.23 -14.55 -17.26
CA PRO A 155 8.30 -15.33 -16.03
C PRO A 155 9.74 -15.73 -15.71
N LEU A 156 10.14 -15.47 -14.47
CA LEU A 156 11.51 -15.65 -14.00
C LEU A 156 11.58 -16.89 -13.10
N LYS A 157 12.56 -17.76 -13.37
CA LYS A 157 12.78 -18.99 -12.59
C LYS A 157 13.67 -18.76 -11.39
N TYR A 158 14.75 -18.02 -11.58
CA TYR A 158 15.71 -17.71 -10.54
C TYR A 158 16.34 -16.34 -10.81
N ILE A 159 16.80 -15.71 -9.74
CA ILE A 159 17.55 -14.47 -9.78
C ILE A 159 18.59 -14.48 -8.68
N GLY A 160 19.71 -13.81 -8.90
CA GLY A 160 20.71 -13.60 -7.89
C GLY A 160 21.66 -12.49 -8.26
N PHE A 161 22.54 -12.16 -7.33
CA PHE A 161 23.66 -11.31 -7.61
C PHE A 161 24.86 -11.67 -6.73
N ASN A 162 26.05 -11.43 -7.28
CA ASN A 162 27.30 -11.49 -6.54
C ASN A 162 27.81 -10.07 -6.33
N LEU A 163 28.16 -9.75 -5.09
CA LEU A 163 28.70 -8.46 -4.70
C LEU A 163 29.85 -8.66 -3.73
N ASN A 164 31.06 -8.23 -4.13
CA ASN A 164 32.26 -8.21 -3.29
C ASN A 164 32.60 -9.56 -2.63
N GLY A 165 32.24 -10.68 -3.26
CA GLY A 165 32.46 -12.04 -2.74
C GLY A 165 31.30 -12.62 -1.93
N GLY A 166 30.28 -11.82 -1.60
CA GLY A 166 29.01 -12.33 -1.07
C GLY A 166 28.03 -12.64 -2.20
N GLN A 167 27.13 -13.57 -1.94
CA GLN A 167 26.15 -14.07 -2.90
C GLN A 167 24.74 -13.87 -2.36
N PHE A 168 23.81 -13.64 -3.28
CA PHE A 168 22.38 -13.67 -3.04
C PHE A 168 21.73 -14.49 -4.15
N GLY A 169 20.87 -15.44 -3.76
CA GLY A 169 20.08 -16.27 -4.68
C GLY A 169 18.60 -16.33 -4.28
N LEU A 170 17.74 -16.42 -5.28
CA LEU A 170 16.30 -16.65 -5.12
C LEU A 170 15.83 -17.57 -6.25
N GLY A 171 15.04 -18.59 -5.91
CA GLY A 171 14.54 -19.60 -6.84
C GLY A 171 15.40 -20.87 -6.88
N PRO A 172 15.09 -21.82 -7.78
CA PRO A 172 15.73 -23.13 -7.82
C PRO A 172 17.24 -23.04 -8.07
N GLU A 173 18.02 -23.70 -7.23
CA GLU A 173 19.49 -23.66 -7.23
C GLU A 173 20.10 -24.39 -8.43
N THR A 174 19.65 -25.62 -8.68
CA THR A 174 20.32 -26.49 -9.65
C THR A 174 19.77 -26.31 -11.06
N PRO A 175 20.58 -26.49 -12.12
CA PRO A 175 20.08 -26.48 -13.50
C PRO A 175 18.94 -27.49 -13.74
N ASN A 176 18.94 -28.61 -13.02
CA ASN A 176 17.87 -29.60 -13.10
C ASN A 176 16.56 -29.06 -12.50
N ASP A 177 16.62 -28.41 -11.35
CA ASP A 177 15.42 -27.84 -10.72
C ASP A 177 14.90 -26.65 -11.53
N GLN A 178 15.80 -25.86 -12.12
CA GLN A 178 15.42 -24.79 -13.05
C GLN A 178 14.75 -25.34 -14.31
N ALA A 179 15.23 -26.46 -14.86
CA ALA A 179 14.63 -27.08 -16.04
C ALA A 179 13.20 -27.60 -15.77
N ASN A 180 12.99 -28.17 -14.59
CA ASN A 180 11.71 -28.75 -14.17
C ASN A 180 10.80 -27.78 -13.42
N ALA A 181 11.19 -26.51 -13.29
CA ALA A 181 10.40 -25.52 -12.57
C ALA A 181 9.01 -25.36 -13.21
N VAL A 182 7.97 -25.40 -12.39
CA VAL A 182 6.58 -25.20 -12.82
C VAL A 182 6.14 -23.78 -12.53
N GLN A 183 5.45 -23.17 -13.49
CA GLN A 183 4.85 -21.85 -13.29
C GLN A 183 3.55 -22.01 -12.48
N PRO A 184 3.48 -21.49 -11.24
CA PRO A 184 2.29 -21.67 -10.41
C PRO A 184 1.08 -20.95 -10.99
N ASP A 185 1.28 -19.79 -11.64
CA ASP A 185 0.21 -18.98 -12.20
C ASP A 185 0.42 -18.79 -13.71
N VAL A 186 -0.46 -19.35 -14.53
CA VAL A 186 -0.43 -19.18 -15.99
C VAL A 186 -1.54 -18.21 -16.40
N HIS A 187 -1.19 -17.08 -17.05
CA HIS A 187 -2.18 -16.08 -17.46
C HIS A 187 -3.24 -16.69 -18.38
N VAL A 188 -4.51 -16.40 -18.07
CA VAL A 188 -5.68 -16.77 -18.88
C VAL A 188 -6.37 -15.52 -19.39
N ILE A 189 -6.54 -14.50 -18.54
CA ILE A 189 -7.11 -13.21 -18.90
C ILE A 189 -6.17 -12.11 -18.40
N ASP A 190 -5.96 -11.12 -19.25
CA ASP A 190 -5.33 -9.83 -18.94
C ASP A 190 -6.15 -8.79 -19.70
N ASP A 191 -7.29 -8.36 -19.12
CA ASP A 191 -8.16 -7.38 -19.74
C ASP A 191 -7.71 -5.98 -19.29
N PRO A 192 -7.19 -5.13 -20.20
CA PRO A 192 -6.81 -3.77 -19.85
C PRO A 192 -8.03 -2.85 -19.62
N ILE A 193 -9.26 -3.37 -19.74
CA ILE A 193 -10.52 -2.62 -19.60
C ILE A 193 -10.54 -1.43 -20.57
N ALA A 194 -10.14 -1.72 -21.81
CA ALA A 194 -10.04 -0.72 -22.87
C ALA A 194 -11.27 -0.69 -23.80
N SER A 195 -12.15 -1.70 -23.73
CA SER A 195 -13.31 -1.82 -24.61
C SER A 195 -14.46 -2.60 -23.99
N MET A 196 -15.69 -2.18 -24.30
CA MET A 196 -16.92 -2.89 -23.91
C MET A 196 -17.17 -4.15 -24.74
N ALA A 197 -16.33 -4.47 -25.73
CA ALA A 197 -16.55 -5.59 -26.66
C ALA A 197 -16.71 -6.96 -25.97
N MET A 198 -16.04 -7.15 -24.84
CA MET A 198 -16.08 -8.38 -24.04
C MET A 198 -17.10 -8.31 -22.88
N TRP A 199 -17.96 -7.29 -22.86
CA TRP A 199 -18.90 -7.02 -21.78
C TRP A 199 -20.31 -6.96 -22.33
N THR A 200 -21.19 -7.84 -21.86
CA THR A 200 -22.61 -7.89 -22.28
C THR A 200 -23.55 -7.60 -21.12
N ASN A 201 -24.62 -6.85 -21.36
CA ASN A 201 -25.73 -6.66 -20.42
C ASN A 201 -26.99 -7.41 -20.86
N ASP A 202 -26.86 -8.44 -21.71
CA ASP A 202 -27.98 -9.32 -22.08
C ASP A 202 -28.62 -9.91 -20.82
N ALA A 203 -29.95 -9.84 -20.73
CA ALA A 203 -30.70 -10.22 -19.55
C ALA A 203 -30.47 -11.68 -19.13
N ASN A 204 -30.27 -12.59 -20.09
CA ASN A 204 -29.97 -13.99 -19.80
C ASN A 204 -28.52 -14.18 -19.37
N ALA A 205 -27.60 -13.38 -19.91
CA ALA A 205 -26.20 -13.43 -19.52
C ALA A 205 -25.99 -12.98 -18.07
N ILE A 206 -26.77 -11.99 -17.59
CA ILE A 206 -26.62 -11.39 -16.26
C ILE A 206 -27.56 -11.96 -15.19
N SER A 207 -28.51 -12.84 -15.53
CA SER A 207 -29.54 -13.32 -14.59
C SER A 207 -28.99 -14.09 -13.38
N GLY A 208 -27.83 -14.74 -13.55
CA GLY A 208 -27.11 -15.46 -12.50
C GLY A 208 -26.24 -14.57 -11.61
N ILE A 209 -26.08 -13.28 -11.94
CA ILE A 209 -25.34 -12.32 -11.13
C ILE A 209 -26.22 -11.87 -9.96
N LYS A 210 -25.73 -12.05 -8.73
CA LYS A 210 -26.44 -11.75 -7.48
C LYS A 210 -25.69 -10.72 -6.65
N THR A 211 -26.43 -9.92 -5.90
CA THR A 211 -25.90 -9.00 -4.88
C THR A 211 -26.78 -9.08 -3.63
N ASP A 212 -26.34 -8.45 -2.54
CA ASP A 212 -27.12 -8.30 -1.31
C ASP A 212 -28.23 -7.25 -1.47
N GLY A 213 -29.32 -7.48 -0.74
CA GLY A 213 -30.50 -6.64 -0.72
C GLY A 213 -31.33 -6.72 -2.00
N LYS A 214 -32.39 -5.91 -2.07
CA LYS A 214 -33.22 -5.79 -3.28
C LYS A 214 -32.45 -5.03 -4.35
N TYR A 215 -32.47 -5.51 -5.58
CA TYR A 215 -31.79 -4.86 -6.70
C TYR A 215 -32.58 -4.96 -8.01
N ASN A 216 -32.32 -4.03 -8.92
CA ASN A 216 -32.82 -4.05 -10.29
C ASN A 216 -31.73 -3.55 -11.25
N TYR A 217 -31.33 -4.41 -12.18
CA TYR A 217 -30.30 -4.08 -13.17
C TYR A 217 -30.89 -3.28 -14.32
N GLN A 218 -30.38 -2.06 -14.51
CA GLN A 218 -30.85 -1.11 -15.53
C GLN A 218 -29.81 -0.01 -15.77
N GLY A 219 -30.02 0.83 -16.79
CA GLY A 219 -29.04 1.86 -17.17
C GLY A 219 -27.87 1.26 -17.93
N SER A 220 -26.75 1.99 -17.98
CA SER A 220 -25.60 1.62 -18.81
C SER A 220 -24.27 1.96 -18.16
N ALA A 221 -23.25 1.18 -18.52
CA ALA A 221 -21.87 1.42 -18.18
C ALA A 221 -21.07 1.66 -19.45
N GLU A 222 -19.98 2.40 -19.33
CA GLU A 222 -19.05 2.70 -20.41
C GLU A 222 -17.62 2.50 -19.93
N ILE A 223 -16.71 2.31 -20.88
CA ILE A 223 -15.27 2.39 -20.61
C ILE A 223 -14.77 3.76 -21.03
N ASN A 224 -14.10 4.44 -20.12
CA ASN A 224 -13.40 5.68 -20.42
C ASN A 224 -12.11 5.35 -21.16
N ALA A 225 -12.02 5.74 -22.44
CA ALA A 225 -10.89 5.45 -23.31
C ALA A 225 -9.57 6.10 -22.83
N ASP A 226 -9.64 7.24 -22.13
CA ASP A 226 -8.45 7.96 -21.67
C ASP A 226 -7.82 7.31 -20.43
N THR A 227 -8.64 6.71 -19.58
CA THR A 227 -8.18 6.15 -18.29
C THR A 227 -8.28 4.63 -18.23
N THR A 228 -8.82 3.98 -19.26
CA THR A 228 -9.04 2.53 -19.35
C THR A 228 -9.71 1.95 -18.10
N VAL A 229 -10.82 2.58 -17.69
CA VAL A 229 -11.64 2.11 -16.55
C VAL A 229 -13.09 1.99 -16.98
N MET A 230 -13.77 0.97 -16.47
CA MET A 230 -15.21 0.82 -16.66
C MET A 230 -15.94 1.59 -15.55
N ARG A 231 -16.92 2.40 -15.93
CA ARG A 231 -17.69 3.27 -15.03
C ARG A 231 -19.16 3.32 -15.46
N VAL A 232 -20.03 3.86 -14.61
CA VAL A 232 -21.40 4.19 -15.02
C VAL A 232 -21.36 5.22 -16.15
N ALA A 233 -22.12 4.98 -17.23
CA ALA A 233 -22.11 5.83 -18.41
C ALA A 233 -22.69 7.21 -18.11
N TYR A 234 -22.25 8.22 -18.87
CA TYR A 234 -22.84 9.56 -18.82
C TYR A 234 -23.84 9.74 -19.96
N VAL A 235 -25.13 9.82 -19.63
CA VAL A 235 -26.22 10.05 -20.58
C VAL A 235 -26.95 11.33 -20.19
N ASN A 236 -27.16 12.23 -21.16
CA ASN A 236 -27.82 13.53 -20.95
C ASN A 236 -27.21 14.37 -19.80
N GLY A 237 -25.90 14.29 -19.61
CA GLY A 237 -25.17 15.07 -18.60
C GLY A 237 -25.18 14.49 -17.18
N GLY A 238 -25.72 13.27 -16.97
CA GLY A 238 -25.73 12.58 -15.68
C GLY A 238 -25.35 11.11 -15.77
N LYS A 239 -25.06 10.49 -14.62
CA LYS A 239 -24.75 9.06 -14.53
C LYS A 239 -26.01 8.21 -14.79
N ASP A 240 -25.93 7.27 -15.73
CA ASP A 240 -27.04 6.42 -16.13
C ASP A 240 -27.18 5.15 -15.27
N PHE A 241 -27.84 5.31 -14.13
CA PHE A 241 -28.29 4.20 -13.28
C PHE A 241 -29.67 3.66 -13.70
N GLY A 242 -30.19 4.07 -14.86
CA GLY A 242 -31.56 3.79 -15.30
C GLY A 242 -32.61 4.69 -14.65
N LYS A 243 -33.87 4.24 -14.69
CA LYS A 243 -35.01 5.04 -14.23
C LYS A 243 -35.02 5.11 -12.71
N MET A 244 -34.90 6.32 -12.15
CA MET A 244 -35.05 6.59 -10.72
C MET A 244 -36.52 6.56 -10.30
N PRO A 245 -36.84 6.08 -9.09
CA PRO A 245 -38.20 6.09 -8.58
C PRO A 245 -38.65 7.52 -8.28
N THR A 246 -39.92 7.81 -8.55
CA THR A 246 -40.54 9.11 -8.25
C THR A 246 -41.37 9.11 -6.97
N ASN A 247 -41.53 7.95 -6.33
CA ASN A 247 -42.33 7.74 -5.13
C ASN A 247 -41.61 6.73 -4.22
N GLN A 248 -41.76 6.88 -2.90
CA GLN A 248 -41.31 5.99 -1.80
C GLN A 248 -39.97 5.25 -1.98
N LEU A 249 -39.04 5.48 -1.04
CA LEU A 249 -37.81 4.68 -0.94
C LEU A 249 -38.14 3.28 -0.41
N ASP A 250 -37.99 2.26 -1.25
CA ASP A 250 -38.18 0.84 -0.88
C ASP A 250 -36.85 0.12 -0.58
N GLY A 251 -35.73 0.84 -0.69
CA GLY A 251 -34.38 0.34 -0.46
C GLY A 251 -33.78 -0.43 -1.65
N THR A 252 -34.42 -0.44 -2.82
CA THR A 252 -33.91 -1.16 -3.99
C THR A 252 -32.67 -0.49 -4.59
N TRP A 253 -31.62 -1.27 -4.83
CA TRP A 253 -30.40 -0.87 -5.54
C TRP A 253 -30.61 -0.87 -7.05
N LEU A 254 -30.23 0.21 -7.72
CA LEU A 254 -30.46 0.44 -9.15
C LEU A 254 -29.15 0.71 -9.88
N GLY A 255 -28.95 0.09 -11.03
CA GLY A 255 -27.83 0.44 -11.90
C GLY A 255 -27.34 -0.69 -12.81
N PRO A 256 -26.32 -0.40 -13.63
CA PRO A 256 -25.89 -1.31 -14.69
C PRO A 256 -25.18 -2.55 -14.15
N THR A 257 -25.34 -3.66 -14.86
CA THR A 257 -24.58 -4.90 -14.67
C THR A 257 -24.21 -5.48 -16.01
N TYR A 258 -22.97 -5.96 -16.11
CA TYR A 258 -22.43 -6.60 -17.31
C TYR A 258 -21.71 -7.88 -16.94
N ARG A 259 -21.83 -8.89 -17.81
CA ARG A 259 -21.06 -10.14 -17.76
C ARG A 259 -19.88 -10.06 -18.71
N TYR A 260 -18.72 -10.48 -18.23
CA TYR A 260 -17.54 -10.68 -19.06
C TYR A 260 -17.66 -11.95 -19.91
N THR A 261 -17.41 -11.84 -21.21
CA THR A 261 -17.54 -12.93 -22.18
C THR A 261 -16.20 -13.47 -22.68
N GLY A 262 -15.07 -12.94 -22.19
CA GLY A 262 -13.73 -13.36 -22.63
C GLY A 262 -13.19 -14.63 -21.98
N MET A 263 -13.90 -15.18 -20.99
CA MET A 263 -13.51 -16.45 -20.38
C MET A 263 -13.95 -17.63 -21.26
N THR A 264 -12.98 -18.37 -21.80
CA THR A 264 -13.23 -19.49 -22.74
C THR A 264 -13.26 -20.86 -22.08
N ASN A 265 -12.59 -21.01 -20.93
CA ASN A 265 -12.52 -22.26 -20.17
C ASN A 265 -12.79 -22.00 -18.69
N ALA A 266 -13.49 -22.92 -18.04
CA ALA A 266 -13.67 -22.87 -16.59
C ALA A 266 -12.40 -23.36 -15.86
N LEU A 267 -12.02 -22.69 -14.78
CA LEU A 267 -10.81 -22.95 -14.00
C LEU A 267 -11.17 -23.53 -12.63
N THR A 268 -10.65 -24.70 -12.29
CA THR A 268 -10.88 -25.34 -10.97
C THR A 268 -10.01 -24.71 -9.88
N ASN A 269 -8.76 -24.43 -10.23
CA ASN A 269 -7.79 -23.70 -9.43
C ASN A 269 -7.44 -22.42 -10.20
N TYR A 270 -7.53 -21.28 -9.53
CA TYR A 270 -7.40 -19.99 -10.16
C TYR A 270 -6.83 -18.96 -9.22
N ARG A 271 -6.17 -17.96 -9.78
CA ARG A 271 -5.88 -16.69 -9.13
C ARG A 271 -6.62 -15.59 -9.90
N VAL A 272 -7.26 -14.68 -9.18
CA VAL A 272 -7.99 -13.55 -9.75
C VAL A 272 -7.51 -12.29 -9.07
N ARG A 273 -7.16 -11.29 -9.87
CA ARG A 273 -6.91 -9.93 -9.42
C ARG A 273 -7.96 -9.00 -10.03
N ALA A 274 -8.57 -8.17 -9.21
CA ALA A 274 -9.48 -7.13 -9.68
C ALA A 274 -9.34 -5.86 -8.84
N GLY A 275 -9.34 -4.71 -9.50
CA GLY A 275 -9.25 -3.40 -8.85
C GLY A 275 -10.58 -2.66 -8.89
N LEU A 276 -11.10 -2.26 -7.73
CA LEU A 276 -12.27 -1.39 -7.61
C LEU A 276 -11.87 -0.04 -7.03
N HIS A 277 -12.38 1.04 -7.61
CA HIS A 277 -12.23 2.38 -7.06
C HIS A 277 -13.60 2.98 -6.74
N HIS A 278 -13.71 3.52 -5.53
CA HIS A 278 -14.90 4.20 -5.02
C HIS A 278 -14.50 5.53 -4.41
N MET A 279 -15.27 6.58 -4.73
CA MET A 279 -15.07 7.92 -4.17
C MET A 279 -16.40 8.61 -3.91
N LYS A 280 -16.61 9.04 -2.67
CA LYS A 280 -17.69 9.96 -2.28
C LYS A 280 -17.27 11.41 -2.53
N TYR A 281 -18.20 12.22 -3.03
CA TYR A 281 -17.97 13.65 -3.21
C TYR A 281 -18.30 14.42 -1.92
N TRP A 282 -17.48 15.43 -1.61
CA TRP A 282 -17.76 16.35 -0.52
C TRP A 282 -19.00 17.21 -0.82
N GLY A 283 -19.78 17.51 0.21
CA GLY A 283 -20.96 18.39 0.14
C GLY A 283 -22.18 17.80 0.85
N THR A 284 -23.04 18.69 1.36
CA THR A 284 -24.18 18.36 2.24
C THR A 284 -25.13 17.30 1.65
N HIS A 285 -25.38 17.33 0.34
CA HIS A 285 -26.24 16.34 -0.34
C HIS A 285 -25.44 15.18 -0.94
N ASN A 286 -24.16 15.41 -1.25
CA ASN A 286 -23.30 14.42 -1.91
C ASN A 286 -22.91 13.29 -0.95
N PHE A 287 -22.67 13.61 0.32
CA PHE A 287 -22.23 12.62 1.30
C PHE A 287 -23.28 11.55 1.61
N ARG A 288 -24.56 11.89 1.43
CA ARG A 288 -25.70 10.99 1.60
C ARG A 288 -25.84 10.00 0.46
N ALA A 289 -25.25 10.28 -0.70
CA ALA A 289 -25.36 9.43 -1.86
C ALA A 289 -24.68 8.09 -1.59
N MET A 290 -25.39 7.02 -1.95
CA MET A 290 -24.96 5.64 -1.70
C MET A 290 -24.66 4.96 -3.03
N GLY A 291 -23.43 4.47 -3.15
CA GLY A 291 -22.96 3.68 -4.27
C GLY A 291 -22.44 2.33 -3.82
N LYS A 292 -22.49 1.35 -4.70
CA LYS A 292 -21.89 0.04 -4.54
C LYS A 292 -21.29 -0.42 -5.86
N ALA A 293 -19.97 -0.64 -5.88
CA ALA A 293 -19.27 -1.28 -6.99
C ALA A 293 -18.99 -2.73 -6.59
N GLN A 294 -19.47 -3.69 -7.40
CA GLN A 294 -19.32 -5.11 -7.15
C GLN A 294 -18.67 -5.78 -8.36
N PHE A 295 -17.58 -6.49 -8.09
CA PHE A 295 -16.99 -7.47 -8.99
C PHE A 295 -17.42 -8.86 -8.54
N SER A 296 -18.05 -9.63 -9.42
CA SER A 296 -18.64 -10.94 -9.11
C SER A 296 -17.86 -12.05 -9.81
N LEU A 297 -17.55 -13.11 -9.06
CA LEU A 297 -17.00 -14.35 -9.58
C LEU A 297 -18.16 -15.25 -9.97
N LEU A 298 -18.15 -15.81 -11.18
CA LEU A 298 -19.23 -16.63 -11.71
C LEU A 298 -18.76 -18.06 -11.99
N ASP A 299 -19.65 -19.04 -11.83
CA ASP A 299 -19.44 -20.40 -12.31
C ASP A 299 -19.53 -20.50 -13.85
N ALA A 300 -19.34 -21.70 -14.41
CA ALA A 300 -19.47 -21.97 -15.84
C ALA A 300 -20.88 -21.69 -16.40
N SER A 301 -21.91 -21.75 -15.54
CA SER A 301 -23.30 -21.45 -15.92
C SER A 301 -23.61 -19.94 -15.83
N GLY A 302 -22.73 -19.14 -15.24
CA GLY A 302 -22.92 -17.70 -15.02
C GLY A 302 -23.59 -17.36 -13.69
N ASN A 303 -23.71 -18.30 -12.75
CA ASN A 303 -24.22 -18.03 -11.41
C ASN A 303 -23.11 -17.49 -10.52
N THR A 304 -23.46 -16.60 -9.60
CA THR A 304 -22.49 -16.06 -8.65
C THR A 304 -21.99 -17.14 -7.69
N ILE A 305 -20.68 -17.17 -7.49
CA ILE A 305 -19.96 -18.02 -6.53
C ILE A 305 -19.13 -17.20 -5.54
N GLY A 306 -19.02 -15.89 -5.78
CA GLY A 306 -18.38 -14.97 -4.86
C GLY A 306 -18.40 -13.53 -5.38
N ARG A 307 -17.99 -12.60 -4.52
CA ARG A 307 -17.92 -11.19 -4.85
C ARG A 307 -16.81 -10.47 -4.10
N PHE A 308 -16.30 -9.43 -4.73
CA PHE A 308 -15.52 -8.36 -4.14
C PHE A 308 -16.31 -7.07 -4.31
N VAL A 309 -16.59 -6.37 -3.21
CA VAL A 309 -17.44 -5.19 -3.22
C VAL A 309 -16.81 -4.06 -2.43
N ILE A 310 -17.03 -2.83 -2.90
CA ILE A 310 -16.88 -1.60 -2.13
C ILE A 310 -18.19 -0.82 -2.21
N GLY A 311 -18.71 -0.39 -1.07
CA GLY A 311 -20.01 0.30 -1.05
C GLY A 311 -20.28 1.10 0.21
N ASP A 312 -21.38 1.84 0.19
CA ASP A 312 -21.75 2.77 1.26
C ASP A 312 -22.89 2.24 2.13
N HIS A 313 -22.85 2.57 3.42
CA HIS A 313 -24.01 2.42 4.31
C HIS A 313 -25.00 3.58 4.19
N MET A 314 -26.21 3.30 4.68
CA MET A 314 -27.33 4.23 4.66
C MET A 314 -27.03 5.57 5.33
N GLN A 315 -27.69 6.63 4.82
CA GLN A 315 -27.70 7.98 5.43
C GLN A 315 -26.33 8.67 5.49
N GLY A 316 -25.47 8.39 4.51
CA GLY A 316 -24.11 8.90 4.50
C GLY A 316 -23.23 8.25 5.57
N GLY A 317 -23.50 6.98 5.87
CA GLY A 317 -22.65 6.16 6.72
C GLY A 317 -21.35 5.76 6.03
N GLN A 318 -20.57 4.97 6.77
CA GLN A 318 -19.24 4.47 6.38
C GLN A 318 -19.23 3.70 5.06
N THR A 319 -18.07 3.72 4.40
CA THR A 319 -17.80 2.93 3.22
C THR A 319 -17.15 1.61 3.66
N TYR A 320 -17.68 0.49 3.19
CA TYR A 320 -17.21 -0.85 3.53
C TYR A 320 -16.60 -1.54 2.31
N VAL A 321 -15.73 -2.50 2.60
CA VAL A 321 -15.27 -3.49 1.63
C VAL A 321 -15.66 -4.88 2.12
N ALA A 322 -16.11 -5.74 1.21
CA ALA A 322 -16.33 -7.14 1.49
C ALA A 322 -15.76 -8.05 0.39
N LEU A 323 -15.23 -9.19 0.83
CA LEU A 323 -14.86 -10.32 -0.02
C LEU A 323 -15.59 -11.54 0.53
N GLN A 324 -16.49 -12.10 -0.27
CA GLN A 324 -17.37 -13.17 0.16
C GLN A 324 -17.49 -14.23 -0.92
N LEU A 325 -17.61 -15.48 -0.50
CA LEU A 325 -17.97 -16.62 -1.35
C LEU A 325 -19.43 -16.97 -1.08
N CYS A 326 -20.10 -17.57 -2.06
CA CYS A 326 -21.44 -18.09 -1.88
C CYS A 326 -21.56 -19.46 -2.54
N LYS A 327 -22.44 -20.31 -2.03
CA LYS A 327 -22.77 -21.57 -2.69
C LYS A 327 -23.27 -21.26 -4.11
N PRO A 328 -22.96 -22.09 -5.12
CA PRO A 328 -23.39 -21.83 -6.49
C PRO A 328 -24.90 -21.59 -6.59
N GLY A 329 -25.28 -20.40 -7.08
CA GLY A 329 -26.67 -20.01 -7.25
C GLY A 329 -27.39 -19.49 -5.99
N SER A 330 -26.71 -19.39 -4.85
CA SER A 330 -27.25 -18.75 -3.64
C SER A 330 -27.12 -17.22 -3.67
N THR A 331 -27.54 -16.57 -2.59
CA THR A 331 -27.44 -15.12 -2.41
C THR A 331 -26.51 -14.78 -1.24
N PHE A 332 -26.25 -13.48 -1.04
CA PHE A 332 -25.44 -12.98 0.08
C PHE A 332 -26.29 -12.52 1.27
N ASP A 333 -27.62 -12.67 1.19
CA ASP A 333 -28.56 -12.30 2.26
C ASP A 333 -28.89 -13.48 3.19
N ASP A 334 -28.52 -14.71 2.79
CA ASP A 334 -28.79 -15.96 3.52
C ASP A 334 -27.52 -16.50 4.21
N ASP A 335 -27.64 -17.51 5.08
CA ASP A 335 -26.51 -18.21 5.73
C ASP A 335 -25.65 -19.06 4.76
N ASP A 336 -25.90 -18.96 3.45
CA ASP A 336 -25.22 -19.72 2.39
C ASP A 336 -24.00 -19.00 1.79
N HIS A 337 -23.47 -18.01 2.50
CA HIS A 337 -22.26 -17.29 2.11
C HIS A 337 -21.16 -17.40 3.16
N GLN A 338 -19.91 -17.47 2.70
CA GLN A 338 -18.74 -17.41 3.55
C GLN A 338 -18.10 -16.04 3.40
N THR A 339 -17.98 -15.31 4.50
CA THR A 339 -17.25 -14.03 4.51
C THR A 339 -15.77 -14.30 4.71
N LEU A 340 -14.96 -13.94 3.71
CA LEU A 340 -13.50 -13.96 3.83
C LEU A 340 -13.01 -12.66 4.47
N TYR A 341 -13.61 -11.54 4.09
CA TYR A 341 -13.38 -10.23 4.69
C TYR A 341 -14.66 -9.39 4.69
N TRP A 342 -14.87 -8.65 5.78
CA TRP A 342 -15.85 -7.57 5.87
C TRP A 342 -15.30 -6.50 6.81
N GLY A 343 -15.21 -5.25 6.35
CA GLY A 343 -14.76 -4.19 7.24
C GLY A 343 -14.61 -2.82 6.59
N TYR A 344 -14.21 -1.85 7.41
CA TYR A 344 -14.11 -0.43 7.07
C TYR A 344 -12.64 0.05 6.97
N GLY A 345 -11.67 -0.87 7.08
CA GLY A 345 -10.25 -0.55 7.22
C GLY A 345 -9.79 -0.49 8.69
N PRO A 346 -8.56 -0.02 8.96
CA PRO A 346 -8.00 0.00 10.32
C PRO A 346 -8.62 1.08 11.22
N SER A 347 -8.69 0.77 12.52
CA SER A 347 -9.30 1.64 13.56
C SER A 347 -8.76 3.08 13.60
N GLY A 348 -7.48 3.26 13.28
CA GLY A 348 -6.82 4.57 13.26
C GLY A 348 -7.15 5.45 12.06
N ALA A 349 -7.82 4.93 11.03
CA ALA A 349 -8.18 5.68 9.83
C ALA A 349 -9.56 6.37 9.93
N PHE A 350 -10.31 6.12 11.01
CA PHE A 350 -11.69 6.56 11.14
C PHE A 350 -11.81 8.00 11.64
N ARG A 351 -12.69 8.77 11.00
CA ARG A 351 -13.15 10.06 11.52
C ARG A 351 -14.66 10.17 11.40
N LYS A 352 -15.34 10.28 12.54
CA LYS A 352 -16.77 10.60 12.57
C LYS A 352 -16.95 12.11 12.59
N TYR A 353 -17.56 12.66 11.55
CA TYR A 353 -18.13 13.99 11.64
C TYR A 353 -19.51 13.89 12.31
N HIS A 354 -19.98 14.98 12.93
CA HIS A 354 -21.19 14.94 13.74
C HIS A 354 -22.41 14.62 12.85
N THR A 355 -23.30 13.74 13.32
CA THR A 355 -24.60 13.55 12.66
C THR A 355 -25.38 14.85 12.72
N HIS A 356 -25.80 15.35 11.56
CA HIS A 356 -26.63 16.54 11.48
C HIS A 356 -27.81 16.33 10.56
N TYR A 357 -28.80 17.19 10.74
CA TYR A 357 -30.00 17.21 9.92
C TYR A 357 -29.82 18.25 8.83
N SER A 358 -30.07 17.85 7.58
CA SER A 358 -30.03 18.75 6.43
C SER A 358 -31.46 19.00 5.95
N ASP A 359 -31.81 20.24 5.68
CA ASP A 359 -33.09 20.57 5.04
C ASP A 359 -32.91 20.57 3.53
N LEU A 360 -33.65 19.70 2.85
CA LEU A 360 -33.73 19.69 1.39
C LEU A 360 -34.66 20.81 0.94
N VAL A 361 -34.18 21.65 0.02
CA VAL A 361 -34.97 22.75 -0.54
C VAL A 361 -35.20 22.49 -2.03
N ASN A 362 -36.43 22.10 -2.39
CA ASN A 362 -36.85 22.11 -3.79
C ASN A 362 -37.36 23.52 -4.14
N LYS A 363 -36.61 24.25 -4.98
CA LYS A 363 -36.99 25.58 -5.49
C LYS A 363 -37.89 25.45 -6.73
N SER A 364 -39.03 24.78 -6.62
CA SER A 364 -40.05 24.82 -7.67
C SER A 364 -40.92 26.08 -7.49
N SER A 365 -40.47 27.19 -8.09
CA SER A 365 -41.11 28.52 -8.15
C SER A 365 -41.13 29.35 -6.84
N LEU A 366 -41.00 30.67 -7.00
CA LEU A 366 -40.77 31.72 -5.98
C LEU A 366 -41.82 31.85 -4.85
N VAL A 367 -42.76 30.92 -4.67
CA VAL A 367 -43.90 31.10 -3.75
C VAL A 367 -44.08 29.97 -2.72
N ASN A 368 -43.57 28.75 -2.93
CA ASN A 368 -43.69 27.68 -1.93
C ASN A 368 -42.46 26.76 -1.90
N SER A 369 -41.52 27.02 -0.99
CA SER A 369 -40.42 26.09 -0.71
C SER A 369 -40.95 24.89 0.08
N LYS A 370 -40.80 23.68 -0.45
CA LYS A 370 -40.97 22.43 0.31
C LYS A 370 -39.67 22.14 1.05
N TYR A 371 -39.74 22.00 2.37
CA TYR A 371 -38.62 21.59 3.21
C TYR A 371 -38.81 20.13 3.61
N VAL A 372 -37.79 19.31 3.40
CA VAL A 372 -37.75 17.93 3.88
C VAL A 372 -36.47 17.75 4.68
N THR A 373 -36.60 17.47 5.97
CA THR A 373 -35.45 17.24 6.85
C THR A 373 -34.94 15.81 6.70
N VAL A 374 -33.64 15.66 6.48
CA VAL A 374 -32.99 14.37 6.25
C VAL A 374 -31.74 14.19 7.13
N VAL A 375 -31.41 12.95 7.50
CA VAL A 375 -30.28 12.62 8.40
C VAL A 375 -28.99 12.37 7.62
N ASN A 376 -27.95 13.20 7.80
CA ASN A 376 -26.64 12.99 7.21
C ASN A 376 -25.60 12.70 8.31
N ARG A 377 -24.95 11.54 8.24
CA ARG A 377 -23.96 11.10 9.25
C ARG A 377 -22.55 11.59 8.98
N GLU A 378 -22.21 11.89 7.73
CA GLU A 378 -20.88 12.35 7.32
C GLU A 378 -19.70 11.50 7.84
N GLU A 379 -19.88 10.19 7.92
CA GLU A 379 -18.82 9.29 8.42
C GLU A 379 -17.76 9.05 7.33
N VAL A 380 -16.50 9.41 7.60
CA VAL A 380 -15.37 9.15 6.71
C VAL A 380 -14.41 8.12 7.29
N ASP A 381 -13.75 7.41 6.38
CA ASP A 381 -12.75 6.38 6.65
C ASP A 381 -11.71 6.35 5.52
N CYS A 382 -10.75 5.43 5.58
CA CYS A 382 -9.78 5.26 4.49
C CYS A 382 -10.42 4.79 3.18
N LEU A 383 -11.65 4.29 3.20
CA LEU A 383 -12.36 3.74 2.05
C LEU A 383 -13.24 4.75 1.32
N THR A 384 -13.58 5.88 1.96
CA THR A 384 -14.39 6.98 1.42
C THR A 384 -13.91 7.49 0.05
N SER A 385 -12.60 7.44 -0.19
CA SER A 385 -11.97 7.66 -1.49
C SER A 385 -10.81 6.69 -1.62
N SER A 386 -11.09 5.51 -2.15
CA SER A 386 -10.13 4.41 -2.15
C SER A 386 -10.14 3.62 -3.45
N TRP A 387 -8.93 3.24 -3.85
CA TRP A 387 -8.69 2.26 -4.89
C TRP A 387 -8.16 1.00 -4.22
N VAL A 388 -8.92 -0.09 -4.29
CA VAL A 388 -8.63 -1.35 -3.59
C VAL A 388 -8.52 -2.46 -4.61
N PHE A 389 -7.41 -3.19 -4.54
CA PHE A 389 -7.20 -4.42 -5.28
C PHE A 389 -7.54 -5.61 -4.41
N MET A 390 -8.25 -6.56 -5.00
CA MET A 390 -8.40 -7.90 -4.52
C MET A 390 -7.46 -8.81 -5.30
N ASP A 391 -6.75 -9.70 -4.60
CA ASP A 391 -6.00 -10.82 -5.17
C ASP A 391 -6.44 -12.09 -4.43
N LEU A 392 -7.20 -12.95 -5.09
CA LEU A 392 -7.77 -14.18 -4.54
C LEU A 392 -7.22 -15.38 -5.29
N THR A 393 -6.67 -16.34 -4.56
CA THR A 393 -6.23 -17.64 -5.10
C THR A 393 -7.06 -18.77 -4.50
N LYS A 394 -7.60 -19.65 -5.35
CA LYS A 394 -8.19 -20.93 -4.98
C LYS A 394 -7.27 -22.07 -5.44
N ALA A 395 -6.84 -22.89 -4.49
CA ALA A 395 -6.05 -24.10 -4.70
C ALA A 395 -6.74 -25.29 -4.00
N GLY A 396 -7.43 -26.11 -4.77
CA GLY A 396 -8.33 -27.14 -4.25
C GLY A 396 -9.46 -26.52 -3.44
N ASN A 397 -9.52 -26.86 -2.16
CA ASN A 397 -10.47 -26.32 -1.19
C ASN A 397 -9.89 -25.17 -0.34
N VAL A 398 -8.69 -24.69 -0.66
CA VAL A 398 -8.02 -23.61 0.08
C VAL A 398 -8.16 -22.30 -0.69
N TYR A 399 -8.57 -21.25 0.02
CA TYR A 399 -8.66 -19.89 -0.48
C TYR A 399 -7.66 -19.02 0.27
N THR A 400 -6.74 -18.39 -0.45
CA THR A 400 -5.87 -17.34 0.09
C THR A 400 -6.19 -16.03 -0.60
N TRP A 401 -6.24 -14.95 0.16
CA TRP A 401 -6.68 -13.66 -0.39
C TRP A 401 -5.91 -12.50 0.23
N GLU A 402 -5.84 -11.42 -0.53
CA GLU A 402 -5.30 -10.12 -0.14
C GLU A 402 -6.24 -9.02 -0.65
N LEU A 403 -6.49 -8.03 0.20
CA LEU A 403 -7.16 -6.78 -0.12
C LEU A 403 -6.20 -5.64 0.22
N HIS A 404 -5.86 -4.85 -0.79
CA HIS A 404 -4.79 -3.87 -0.67
C HIS A 404 -5.21 -2.54 -1.28
N GLN A 405 -5.16 -1.49 -0.48
CA GLN A 405 -5.43 -0.13 -0.93
C GLN A 405 -4.21 0.48 -1.60
N TYR A 406 -4.47 1.13 -2.74
CA TYR A 406 -3.49 1.80 -3.57
C TYR A 406 -3.67 3.31 -3.51
N SER A 407 -2.56 4.01 -3.67
CA SER A 407 -2.53 5.45 -3.74
C SER A 407 -3.10 5.94 -5.07
N LEU A 408 -4.04 6.89 -4.98
CA LEU A 408 -4.65 7.54 -6.13
C LEU A 408 -3.69 8.50 -6.88
N TYR A 409 -2.49 8.74 -6.33
CA TYR A 409 -1.54 9.72 -6.86
C TYR A 409 -0.43 9.11 -7.69
N ASP A 410 0.16 8.01 -7.22
CA ASP A 410 1.32 7.34 -7.82
C ASP A 410 1.03 5.88 -8.21
N GLY A 411 -0.17 5.39 -7.91
CA GLY A 411 -0.60 4.03 -8.21
C GLY A 411 0.20 2.95 -7.49
N GLN A 412 0.88 3.29 -6.40
CA GLN A 412 1.61 2.34 -5.57
C GLN A 412 0.75 1.81 -4.42
N PRO A 413 0.94 0.55 -3.99
CA PRO A 413 0.29 0.02 -2.81
C PRO A 413 0.72 0.78 -1.54
N TYR A 414 -0.25 1.09 -0.67
CA TYR A 414 0.06 1.67 0.63
C TYR A 414 0.72 0.63 1.55
N ARG A 415 1.72 1.02 2.35
CA ARG A 415 2.43 0.08 3.23
C ARG A 415 2.01 0.16 4.70
N ASN A 416 1.25 1.19 5.09
CA ASN A 416 0.88 1.43 6.48
C ASN A 416 -0.50 0.84 6.82
N ALA A 417 -0.49 -0.37 7.39
CA ALA A 417 -1.70 -1.10 7.78
C ALA A 417 -2.52 -0.43 8.90
N ASN A 418 -1.97 0.57 9.62
CA ASN A 418 -2.72 1.33 10.61
C ASN A 418 -3.56 2.47 10.00
N ARG A 419 -3.30 2.81 8.73
CA ARG A 419 -3.95 3.93 8.03
C ARG A 419 -4.74 3.53 6.80
N TYR A 420 -4.37 2.44 6.15
CA TYR A 420 -4.95 2.00 4.89
C TYR A 420 -5.39 0.55 4.97
N LEU A 421 -6.33 0.16 4.11
CA LEU A 421 -6.75 -1.24 4.03
C LEU A 421 -5.62 -2.10 3.46
N ILE A 422 -5.00 -2.89 4.34
CA ILE A 422 -4.05 -3.95 3.99
C ILE A 422 -4.48 -5.17 4.80
N ALA A 423 -5.23 -6.07 4.17
CA ALA A 423 -5.77 -7.25 4.81
C ALA A 423 -5.45 -8.48 3.98
N SER A 424 -5.14 -9.60 4.63
CA SER A 424 -4.95 -10.87 3.97
C SER A 424 -5.45 -12.00 4.86
N GLY A 425 -5.71 -13.14 4.24
CA GLY A 425 -6.20 -14.29 4.98
C GLY A 425 -6.09 -15.59 4.20
N ARG A 426 -6.30 -16.67 4.95
CA ARG A 426 -6.40 -18.03 4.43
C ARG A 426 -7.61 -18.69 5.04
N TRP A 427 -8.42 -19.31 4.20
CA TRP A 427 -9.58 -20.09 4.61
C TRP A 427 -9.59 -21.45 3.89
N VAL A 428 -10.13 -22.47 4.57
CA VAL A 428 -10.20 -23.83 4.05
C VAL A 428 -11.66 -24.26 4.06
N ASP A 429 -12.19 -24.55 2.88
CA ASP A 429 -13.51 -25.14 2.70
C ASP A 429 -13.47 -26.61 3.11
N THR A 430 -13.69 -26.87 4.40
CA THR A 430 -13.54 -28.21 4.97
C THR A 430 -14.66 -29.16 4.49
N ASN A 431 -15.81 -28.60 4.10
CA ASN A 431 -16.98 -29.35 3.66
C ASN A 431 -17.17 -29.34 2.13
N ASN A 432 -16.31 -28.63 1.39
CA ASN A 432 -16.43 -28.42 -0.06
C ASN A 432 -17.78 -27.79 -0.47
N GLU A 433 -18.34 -26.92 0.36
CA GLU A 433 -19.64 -26.28 0.12
C GLU A 433 -19.57 -25.15 -0.93
N TYR A 434 -18.37 -24.60 -1.15
CA TYR A 434 -18.09 -23.49 -2.06
C TYR A 434 -17.24 -23.94 -3.27
N GLU A 435 -17.14 -25.25 -3.48
CA GLU A 435 -16.39 -25.84 -4.58
C GLU A 435 -17.10 -25.59 -5.92
N SER A 436 -16.60 -24.60 -6.67
CA SER A 436 -17.00 -24.36 -8.04
C SER A 436 -15.80 -23.99 -8.91
N ALA A 437 -15.86 -24.40 -10.17
CA ALA A 437 -14.96 -23.87 -11.18
C ALA A 437 -15.37 -22.42 -11.50
N LEU A 438 -14.38 -21.54 -11.62
CA LEU A 438 -14.56 -20.18 -12.09
C LEU A 438 -14.82 -20.22 -13.60
N GLY A 439 -15.95 -19.70 -14.07
CA GLY A 439 -16.34 -19.70 -15.48
C GLY A 439 -16.66 -18.32 -16.06
N GLY A 440 -16.66 -17.27 -15.24
CA GLY A 440 -16.76 -15.91 -15.74
C GLY A 440 -16.77 -14.86 -14.64
N PHE A 441 -17.05 -13.62 -15.05
CA PHE A 441 -17.09 -12.47 -14.15
C PHE A 441 -18.30 -11.59 -14.43
N GLY A 442 -18.75 -10.88 -13.40
CA GLY A 442 -19.77 -9.84 -13.50
C GLY A 442 -19.25 -8.53 -12.93
N GLN A 443 -19.50 -7.42 -13.62
CA GLN A 443 -19.24 -6.08 -13.10
C GLN A 443 -20.57 -5.34 -12.91
N THR A 444 -20.79 -4.84 -11.71
CA THR A 444 -22.05 -4.22 -11.28
C THR A 444 -21.77 -2.89 -10.59
N PHE A 445 -22.49 -1.84 -11.01
CA PHE A 445 -22.47 -0.55 -10.36
C PHE A 445 -23.88 -0.17 -9.95
N LEU A 446 -24.12 -0.04 -8.66
CA LEU A 446 -25.45 0.21 -8.13
C LEU A 446 -25.46 1.48 -7.29
N LYS A 447 -26.62 2.11 -7.28
CA LYS A 447 -26.97 3.24 -6.43
C LYS A 447 -28.27 2.92 -5.73
N GLN A 448 -28.35 3.24 -4.44
CA GLN A 448 -29.62 3.23 -3.74
C GLN A 448 -30.24 4.63 -3.85
N PRO A 449 -31.51 4.77 -4.29
CA PRO A 449 -32.20 6.05 -4.36
C PRO A 449 -32.22 6.75 -3.00
N ILE A 450 -32.08 8.06 -3.01
CA ILE A 450 -32.18 8.93 -1.83
C ILE A 450 -33.30 9.95 -2.01
N THR A 451 -33.65 10.65 -0.94
CA THR A 451 -34.70 11.67 -0.97
C THR A 451 -34.44 12.73 -2.05
N GLU A 452 -33.17 13.08 -2.29
CA GLU A 452 -32.75 14.01 -3.33
C GLU A 452 -33.16 13.56 -4.75
N ASP A 453 -33.23 12.25 -5.02
CA ASP A 453 -33.72 11.73 -6.30
C ASP A 453 -35.22 11.96 -6.49
N ILE A 454 -36.00 11.78 -5.41
CA ILE A 454 -37.45 11.94 -5.42
C ILE A 454 -37.84 13.42 -5.50
N ASP A 455 -37.17 14.26 -4.69
CA ASP A 455 -37.45 15.69 -4.59
C ASP A 455 -36.65 16.51 -5.63
N ASN A 456 -35.97 15.88 -6.58
CA ASN A 456 -35.21 16.51 -7.67
C ASN A 456 -34.21 17.58 -7.18
N VAL A 457 -33.49 17.27 -6.10
CA VAL A 457 -32.42 18.09 -5.55
C VAL A 457 -31.11 17.69 -6.21
N GLN A 458 -30.31 18.67 -6.64
CA GLN A 458 -29.03 18.41 -7.31
C GLN A 458 -27.97 17.90 -6.32
N TYR A 459 -27.28 16.81 -6.67
CA TYR A 459 -26.13 16.28 -5.95
C TYR A 459 -25.25 15.43 -6.88
N MET A 460 -24.11 14.96 -6.38
CA MET A 460 -23.18 14.06 -7.07
C MET A 460 -23.22 12.67 -6.45
N ALA A 461 -23.58 11.65 -7.25
CA ALA A 461 -23.48 10.25 -6.85
C ALA A 461 -22.02 9.77 -6.80
N PRO A 462 -21.67 8.75 -5.99
CA PRO A 462 -20.31 8.26 -5.84
C PRO A 462 -19.67 7.87 -7.18
N TYR A 463 -18.38 8.15 -7.33
CA TYR A 463 -17.59 7.66 -8.44
C TYR A 463 -17.20 6.21 -8.17
N MET A 464 -17.45 5.33 -9.14
CA MET A 464 -17.30 3.89 -8.99
C MET A 464 -16.75 3.31 -10.28
N THR A 465 -15.65 2.56 -10.19
CA THR A 465 -15.00 2.00 -11.38
C THR A 465 -14.39 0.63 -11.15
N LEU A 466 -14.40 -0.20 -12.20
CA LEU A 466 -13.50 -1.33 -12.36
C LEU A 466 -12.25 -0.85 -13.10
N THR A 467 -11.09 -1.19 -12.57
CA THR A 467 -9.80 -0.60 -12.97
C THR A 467 -8.77 -1.63 -13.43
N ASP A 468 -8.96 -2.89 -13.05
CA ASP A 468 -8.06 -3.99 -13.42
C ASP A 468 -8.83 -5.32 -13.39
N LEU A 469 -8.51 -6.22 -14.33
CA LEU A 469 -8.98 -7.60 -14.33
C LEU A 469 -7.92 -8.52 -14.91
N GLN A 470 -7.32 -9.32 -14.03
CA GLN A 470 -6.34 -10.33 -14.40
C GLN A 470 -6.71 -11.68 -13.78
N VAL A 471 -6.49 -12.74 -14.55
CA VAL A 471 -6.86 -14.10 -14.16
C VAL A 471 -5.76 -15.04 -14.59
N TRP A 472 -5.38 -15.92 -13.67
CA TRP A 472 -4.44 -16.98 -13.90
C TRP A 472 -5.07 -18.33 -13.60
N GLN A 473 -4.75 -19.32 -14.41
CA GLN A 473 -4.88 -20.71 -14.01
C GLN A 473 -3.82 -20.98 -12.95
N HIS A 474 -4.25 -21.45 -11.78
CA HIS A 474 -3.35 -21.77 -10.69
C HIS A 474 -2.99 -23.27 -10.74
N ASN A 475 -1.74 -23.57 -11.05
CA ASN A 475 -1.18 -24.90 -10.94
C ASN A 475 -0.65 -25.08 -9.52
N GLN A 476 -1.26 -25.98 -8.76
CA GLN A 476 -0.80 -26.32 -7.41
C GLN A 476 0.44 -27.22 -7.53
N PRO A 477 1.66 -26.70 -7.31
CA PRO A 477 2.88 -27.50 -7.41
C PRO A 477 2.91 -28.52 -6.27
N GLN A 478 3.56 -29.66 -6.49
CA GLN A 478 3.83 -30.56 -5.37
C GLN A 478 4.80 -29.90 -4.37
N PRO A 479 4.78 -30.25 -3.06
CA PRO A 479 5.59 -29.55 -2.04
C PRO A 479 7.11 -29.48 -2.31
N ASN A 480 7.65 -30.38 -3.13
CA ASN A 480 9.08 -30.43 -3.48
C ASN A 480 9.34 -30.09 -4.96
N GLU A 481 8.31 -29.63 -5.68
CA GLU A 481 8.44 -29.26 -7.08
C GLU A 481 9.00 -27.84 -7.18
N PRO A 482 10.10 -27.63 -7.92
CA PRO A 482 10.64 -26.29 -8.10
C PRO A 482 9.62 -25.40 -8.81
N THR A 483 9.54 -24.13 -8.42
CA THR A 483 8.60 -23.17 -8.99
C THR A 483 9.30 -21.95 -9.57
N TYR A 484 8.61 -21.25 -10.47
CA TYR A 484 9.01 -19.91 -10.87
C TYR A 484 8.94 -18.95 -9.67
N ILE A 485 9.82 -17.95 -9.64
CA ILE A 485 9.88 -16.96 -8.56
C ILE A 485 8.96 -15.76 -8.79
N ALA A 486 8.71 -15.42 -10.05
CA ALA A 486 7.89 -14.27 -10.44
C ALA A 486 7.34 -14.44 -11.85
N ASN A 487 6.16 -13.89 -12.09
CA ASN A 487 5.61 -13.71 -13.44
C ASN A 487 6.20 -12.48 -14.12
N ALA A 488 5.90 -12.32 -15.41
CA ALA A 488 6.20 -11.09 -16.13
C ALA A 488 5.51 -9.89 -15.44
N GLY A 489 6.24 -8.80 -15.25
CA GLY A 489 5.73 -7.56 -14.66
C GLY A 489 5.69 -7.53 -13.12
N GLU A 490 5.82 -8.67 -12.43
CA GLU A 490 5.84 -8.71 -10.96
C GLU A 490 7.17 -8.17 -10.42
N GLU A 491 7.12 -7.12 -9.60
CA GLU A 491 8.33 -6.49 -9.03
C GLU A 491 9.00 -7.40 -8.00
N ILE A 492 10.30 -7.63 -8.17
CA ILE A 492 11.15 -8.30 -7.19
C ILE A 492 12.00 -7.24 -6.51
N VAL A 493 11.94 -7.16 -5.18
CA VAL A 493 12.80 -6.29 -4.37
C VAL A 493 13.69 -7.13 -3.48
N MET A 494 15.00 -7.05 -3.72
CA MET A 494 16.06 -7.65 -2.90
C MET A 494 16.65 -6.54 -2.02
N ASP A 495 16.23 -6.49 -0.76
CA ASP A 495 16.55 -5.43 0.18
C ASP A 495 17.59 -5.90 1.21
N CYS A 496 18.84 -5.44 1.07
CA CYS A 496 19.92 -5.72 2.00
C CYS A 496 19.99 -4.74 3.19
N GLU A 497 19.07 -3.76 3.26
CA GLU A 497 18.95 -2.85 4.40
C GLU A 497 18.06 -3.46 5.48
N THR A 498 16.98 -4.13 5.07
CA THR A 498 16.04 -4.82 5.96
C THR A 498 16.23 -6.33 6.01
N ASP A 499 17.15 -6.87 5.22
CA ASP A 499 17.38 -8.30 5.03
C ASP A 499 16.10 -9.04 4.59
N THR A 500 15.34 -8.43 3.67
CA THR A 500 14.09 -9.00 3.16
C THR A 500 14.05 -9.07 1.64
N VAL A 501 13.16 -9.95 1.17
CA VAL A 501 12.89 -10.13 -0.27
C VAL A 501 11.40 -10.09 -0.47
N THR A 502 10.95 -9.34 -1.47
CA THR A 502 9.53 -9.33 -1.83
C THR A 502 9.34 -9.59 -3.32
N VAL A 503 8.26 -10.29 -3.66
CA VAL A 503 7.76 -10.43 -5.03
C VAL A 503 6.34 -9.89 -5.05
N ASN A 504 6.12 -8.84 -5.85
CA ASN A 504 4.88 -8.06 -5.93
C ASN A 504 4.37 -7.64 -4.54
N GLY A 505 5.27 -7.24 -3.65
CA GLY A 505 4.98 -6.82 -2.28
C GLY A 505 4.83 -7.96 -1.25
N ARG A 506 4.80 -9.22 -1.67
CA ARG A 506 4.71 -10.38 -0.77
C ARG A 506 6.09 -10.78 -0.28
N LEU A 507 6.25 -10.94 1.03
CA LEU A 507 7.51 -11.43 1.61
C LEU A 507 7.80 -12.85 1.11
N VAL A 508 9.00 -13.04 0.56
CA VAL A 508 9.50 -14.34 0.13
C VAL A 508 10.69 -14.69 1.00
N SER A 509 10.61 -15.81 1.70
CA SER A 509 11.68 -16.32 2.56
C SER A 509 12.66 -17.17 1.73
N PRO A 510 13.95 -17.16 2.09
CA PRO A 510 15.07 -17.16 1.16
C PRO A 510 15.24 -18.48 0.43
N VAL A 511 15.88 -18.46 -0.75
CA VAL A 511 16.30 -19.71 -1.39
C VAL A 511 17.83 -19.77 -1.47
N TRP A 512 18.36 -20.86 -0.91
CA TRP A 512 19.72 -21.43 -0.91
C TRP A 512 20.93 -20.64 -0.39
N SER A 513 21.06 -19.31 -0.56
CA SER A 513 22.19 -18.57 0.03
C SER A 513 21.96 -17.05 0.07
N THR A 514 22.13 -16.43 1.24
CA THR A 514 22.22 -14.96 1.35
C THR A 514 23.13 -14.55 2.50
N ASP A 515 24.11 -13.70 2.16
CA ASP A 515 24.92 -12.93 3.12
C ASP A 515 24.50 -11.45 3.16
N TYR A 516 23.39 -11.08 2.49
CA TYR A 516 22.93 -9.70 2.24
C TYR A 516 24.11 -8.73 1.98
N PRO A 517 24.86 -8.96 0.88
CA PRO A 517 26.17 -8.36 0.71
C PRO A 517 26.11 -6.83 0.58
N GLN A 518 27.09 -6.17 1.21
CA GLN A 518 27.17 -4.71 1.25
C GLN A 518 28.12 -4.14 0.20
N LEU A 519 27.79 -2.94 -0.28
CA LEU A 519 28.68 -2.09 -1.06
C LEU A 519 29.79 -1.53 -0.16
N LYS A 520 31.01 -1.50 -0.68
CA LYS A 520 32.19 -0.88 -0.04
C LYS A 520 32.45 0.50 -0.68
N PRO A 521 33.08 1.45 0.04
CA PRO A 521 33.56 2.67 -0.57
C PRO A 521 34.45 2.41 -1.79
N GLY A 522 34.33 3.23 -2.83
CA GLY A 522 35.08 3.08 -4.06
C GLY A 522 34.41 2.15 -5.08
N VAL A 523 35.21 1.40 -5.84
CA VAL A 523 34.72 0.62 -6.99
C VAL A 523 34.27 -0.78 -6.53
N ASN A 524 33.03 -1.14 -6.89
CA ASN A 524 32.41 -2.42 -6.61
C ASN A 524 32.02 -3.11 -7.93
N GLY A 525 32.15 -4.44 -7.96
CA GLY A 525 31.58 -5.27 -9.01
C GLY A 525 30.29 -5.91 -8.52
N VAL A 526 29.16 -5.59 -9.16
CA VAL A 526 27.86 -6.25 -8.95
C VAL A 526 27.58 -7.11 -10.18
N THR A 527 27.59 -8.43 -10.03
CA THR A 527 27.26 -9.34 -11.13
C THR A 527 25.84 -9.86 -10.94
N MET A 528 24.92 -9.42 -11.80
CA MET A 528 23.55 -9.95 -11.85
C MET A 528 23.55 -11.32 -12.52
N VAL A 529 22.82 -12.26 -11.92
CA VAL A 529 22.69 -13.65 -12.39
C VAL A 529 21.21 -13.99 -12.49
N GLY A 530 20.83 -14.63 -13.59
CA GLY A 530 19.44 -15.00 -13.86
C GLY A 530 19.06 -14.73 -15.30
N ASP A 531 17.81 -15.03 -15.61
CA ASP A 531 17.27 -14.86 -16.96
C ASP A 531 16.78 -13.41 -17.19
N LEU A 532 17.71 -12.45 -17.11
CA LEU A 532 17.44 -11.02 -16.91
C LEU A 532 17.65 -10.12 -18.14
N ALA A 533 17.85 -10.71 -19.33
CA ALA A 533 18.27 -9.97 -20.52
C ALA A 533 17.36 -8.78 -20.91
N ASP A 534 16.07 -8.87 -20.57
CA ASP A 534 15.02 -7.93 -20.92
C ASP A 534 14.36 -7.25 -19.70
N ALA A 535 14.82 -7.57 -18.49
CA ALA A 535 14.29 -7.04 -17.24
C ALA A 535 14.71 -5.57 -17.01
N LYS A 536 13.83 -4.79 -16.40
CA LYS A 536 14.20 -3.47 -15.87
C LYS A 536 14.81 -3.66 -14.49
N MET A 537 16.07 -3.27 -14.31
CA MET A 537 16.78 -3.44 -13.05
C MET A 537 17.31 -2.10 -12.55
N THR A 538 17.11 -1.83 -11.27
CA THR A 538 17.53 -0.60 -10.61
C THR A 538 18.22 -0.93 -9.29
N LEU A 539 19.39 -0.33 -9.07
CA LEU A 539 20.11 -0.32 -7.80
C LEU A 539 19.83 1.00 -7.08
N LYS A 540 19.47 0.92 -5.80
CA LYS A 540 19.37 2.05 -4.87
C LYS A 540 20.29 1.83 -3.69
N TYR A 541 20.95 2.87 -3.21
CA TYR A 541 21.74 2.82 -1.98
C TYR A 541 21.94 4.22 -1.38
N LEU A 542 22.21 4.26 -0.08
CA LEU A 542 22.55 5.47 0.66
C LEU A 542 24.05 5.48 0.98
N PRO A 543 24.90 6.22 0.26
CA PRO A 543 26.32 6.26 0.58
C PRO A 543 26.53 6.79 2.01
N LYS A 544 27.44 6.17 2.78
CA LYS A 544 27.64 6.47 4.19
C LYS A 544 29.03 7.04 4.46
N LEU A 545 29.10 8.02 5.37
CA LEU A 545 30.34 8.57 5.91
C LEU A 545 30.53 8.04 7.33
N LEU A 546 31.76 7.59 7.62
CA LEU A 546 32.18 7.22 8.96
C LEU A 546 32.25 8.42 9.86
#